data_AF-A0ABD3G0J1-F1
#
_entry.id   AF-A0ABD3G0J1-F1
#
_cell.length_a   1.000
_cell.length_b   1.000
_cell.length_c   1.000
_cell.angle_alpha   90.00
_cell.angle_beta   90.00
_cell.angle_gamma   90.00
#
_symmetry.space_group_name_H-M   'P 1'
#
loop_
_entity.id
_entity.type
_entity.pdbx_description
1 polymer ?
#
loop_
_entity_poly.entity_id
_entity_poly.type
_entity_poly.pdbx_seq_one_letter_code
_entity_poly.pdbx_strand_id
1 'polypeptide(L)'
;MTTLEEAKAFLTKESPDGTNLYDHLGDVLLKIIVERPENLHETFENISTLVKQQRYLAPQQPPTVEGGFQLSSIKKQAQAHQEKWCNVAVGLLKLQSEDEAPAEPVSGVADLLDEANMFEWAGLGFSKGETFRLSLALQRLAQTNGTVNMRFWGKILGRGADYYVAEGELPTTYEPEDLEAEEGATGANKLTYWSMKDNGAYQWVQLPPVRCEQILASRQLRRYVRGDLEAPVLGHPPFPGLEKNYLRAQIARISAGTVLCPAGYFLVTEEGDIAPAEELEIKTTAELVDLGSWTHFTKEINARYGRMTPMPPLTNADGEEEPREGEEFAPPLRVLSEDKPLSWRVDRLPATIQPAVGEVAVVRSLVWPGAVSIAVGKKFLNVYVGNGVKFLSEPFQLPPPQRLQSYSGVGLSEDNADGEGKPSLLCEIPVEQPDLLEDPSPLEEEE
;
A
#
# COMPACT_ATOMS: atom_id res chain seq x y z
N MET A 1 63.74 40.35 15.24
CA MET A 1 63.83 38.99 14.69
C MET A 1 63.17 38.08 15.70
N THR A 2 62.04 37.49 15.36
CA THR A 2 61.43 36.46 16.20
C THR A 2 62.38 35.25 16.24
N THR A 3 62.61 34.69 17.42
CA THR A 3 63.48 33.51 17.57
C THR A 3 62.74 32.24 17.14
N LEU A 4 63.47 31.19 16.74
CA LEU A 4 62.88 29.88 16.39
C LEU A 4 62.06 29.31 17.55
N GLU A 5 62.52 29.57 18.78
CA GLU A 5 61.86 29.14 20.01
C GLU A 5 60.53 29.87 20.22
N GLU A 6 60.46 31.17 19.95
CA GLU A 6 59.21 31.94 19.97
C GLU A 6 58.20 31.43 18.94
N ALA A 7 58.66 31.09 17.72
CA ALA A 7 57.79 30.56 16.67
C ALA A 7 57.25 29.17 17.03
N LYS A 8 58.10 28.29 17.56
CA LYS A 8 57.67 26.96 18.03
C LYS A 8 56.65 27.07 19.16
N ALA A 9 56.94 27.90 20.17
CA ALA A 9 56.04 28.14 21.31
C ALA A 9 54.69 28.73 20.88
N PHE A 10 54.66 29.51 19.80
CA PHE A 10 53.42 30.04 19.23
C PHE A 10 52.59 28.95 18.52
N LEU A 11 53.23 28.06 17.76
CA LEU A 11 52.57 26.99 17.00
C LEU A 11 52.05 25.83 17.86
N THR A 12 52.63 25.62 19.05
CA THR A 12 52.13 24.65 20.04
C THR A 12 50.99 25.17 20.92
N LYS A 13 50.55 26.42 20.74
CA LYS A 13 49.35 26.90 21.43
C LYS A 13 48.13 26.08 20.99
N GLU A 14 47.39 25.58 21.98
CA GLU A 14 46.18 24.82 21.74
C GLU A 14 45.06 25.75 21.27
N SER A 15 44.37 25.31 20.22
CA SER A 15 43.11 25.89 19.77
C SER A 15 41.97 25.39 20.67
N PRO A 16 40.81 26.08 20.70
CA PRO A 16 39.64 25.65 21.47
C PRO A 16 39.17 24.21 21.16
N ASP A 17 39.52 23.68 20.01
CA ASP A 17 39.22 22.30 19.59
C ASP A 17 40.22 21.25 20.13
N GLY A 18 41.14 21.64 21.03
CA GLY A 18 42.16 20.74 21.61
C GLY A 18 43.28 20.33 20.64
N THR A 19 43.37 20.98 19.47
CA THR A 19 44.40 20.73 18.46
C THR A 19 45.38 21.89 18.39
N ASN A 20 46.64 21.60 18.06
CA ASN A 20 47.67 22.61 17.82
C ASN A 20 48.14 22.56 16.36
N LEU A 21 48.66 23.68 15.85
CA LEU A 21 49.09 23.79 14.45
C LEU A 21 50.41 23.03 14.21
N TYR A 22 51.25 22.94 15.24
CA TYR A 22 52.54 22.23 15.18
C TYR A 22 52.36 20.74 14.87
N ASP A 23 51.49 20.04 15.59
CA ASP A 23 51.22 18.62 15.40
C ASP A 23 50.44 18.36 14.11
N HIS A 24 49.56 19.29 13.71
CA HIS A 24 48.85 19.19 12.43
C HIS A 24 49.83 19.24 11.25
N LEU A 25 50.76 20.21 11.25
CA LEU A 25 51.79 20.31 10.21
C LEU A 25 52.73 19.10 10.25
N GLY A 26 53.07 18.59 11.44
CA GLY A 26 53.85 17.36 11.59
C GLY A 26 53.18 16.15 10.94
N ASP A 27 51.88 15.93 11.19
CA ASP A 27 51.13 14.83 10.60
C ASP A 27 50.95 14.97 9.08
N VAL A 28 50.73 16.18 8.60
CA VAL A 28 50.65 16.43 7.14
C VAL A 28 51.98 16.11 6.47
N LEU A 29 53.10 16.53 7.05
CA LEU A 29 54.43 16.20 6.54
C LEU A 29 54.71 14.69 6.60
N LEU A 30 54.33 14.02 7.69
CA LEU A 30 54.44 12.56 7.81
C LEU A 30 53.63 11.85 6.73
N LYS A 31 52.39 12.29 6.49
CA LYS A 31 51.49 11.70 5.49
C LYS A 31 52.00 11.91 4.07
N ILE A 32 52.55 13.09 3.78
CA ILE A 32 53.21 13.40 2.51
C ILE A 32 54.42 12.47 2.26
N ILE A 33 55.24 12.23 3.28
CA ILE A 33 56.40 11.33 3.17
C ILE A 33 55.97 9.88 2.88
N VAL A 34 54.84 9.46 3.46
CA VAL A 34 54.28 8.11 3.26
C VAL A 34 53.65 7.96 1.87
N GLU A 35 52.81 8.90 1.44
CA GLU A 35 52.03 8.80 0.20
C GLU A 35 52.82 9.21 -1.05
N ARG A 36 53.88 10.01 -0.91
CA ARG A 36 54.76 10.50 -2.00
C ARG A 36 54.01 10.96 -3.27
N PRO A 37 53.12 11.95 -3.17
CA PRO A 37 52.39 12.48 -4.34
C PRO A 37 53.33 13.20 -5.32
N GLU A 38 53.04 13.10 -6.62
CA GLU A 38 53.84 13.75 -7.68
C GLU A 38 53.74 15.29 -7.63
N ASN A 39 52.53 15.83 -7.39
CA ASN A 39 52.26 17.27 -7.33
C ASN A 39 51.97 17.74 -5.89
N LEU A 40 53.03 17.84 -5.09
CA LEU A 40 52.98 18.26 -3.70
C LEU A 40 52.23 19.59 -3.46
N HIS A 41 52.47 20.60 -4.30
CA HIS A 41 51.87 21.92 -4.10
C HIS A 41 50.33 21.91 -4.22
N GLU A 42 49.79 21.16 -5.18
CA GLU A 42 48.34 21.07 -5.38
C GLU A 42 47.68 20.10 -4.38
N THR A 43 48.36 19.00 -4.05
CA THR A 43 47.84 17.98 -3.13
C THR A 43 47.96 18.35 -1.65
N PHE A 44 48.78 19.34 -1.30
CA PHE A 44 49.02 19.73 0.10
C PHE A 44 47.72 20.11 0.83
N GLU A 45 46.85 20.89 0.18
CA GLU A 45 45.55 21.28 0.77
C GLU A 45 44.64 20.07 0.98
N ASN A 46 44.63 19.12 0.04
CA ASN A 46 43.85 17.90 0.14
C ASN A 46 44.36 17.00 1.27
N ILE A 47 45.67 16.82 1.41
CA ILE A 47 46.28 16.01 2.48
C ILE A 47 46.06 16.68 3.83
N SER A 48 46.23 18.00 3.92
CA SER A 48 45.91 18.78 5.11
C SER A 48 44.45 18.61 5.54
N THR A 49 43.53 18.63 4.57
CA THR A 49 42.10 18.41 4.82
C THR A 49 41.81 16.99 5.29
N LEU A 50 42.46 15.97 4.70
CA LEU A 50 42.32 14.58 5.12
C LEU A 50 42.84 14.34 6.53
N VAL A 51 43.98 14.94 6.91
CA VAL A 51 44.50 14.85 8.28
C VAL A 51 43.55 15.51 9.28
N LYS A 52 42.97 16.68 8.92
CA LYS A 52 41.93 17.32 9.73
C LYS A 52 40.70 16.43 9.90
N GLN A 53 40.26 15.75 8.85
CA GLN A 53 39.13 14.82 8.90
C GLN A 53 39.42 13.58 9.75
N GLN A 54 40.63 13.02 9.66
CA GLN A 54 41.04 11.86 10.47
C GLN A 54 41.13 12.18 11.96
N ARG A 55 41.58 13.40 12.30
CA ARG A 55 41.62 13.92 13.67
C ARG A 55 40.28 14.51 14.12
N TYR A 56 39.28 14.58 13.25
CA TYR A 56 37.98 15.12 13.60
C TYR A 56 37.29 14.19 14.59
N LEU A 57 37.39 14.53 15.86
CA LEU A 57 36.47 14.08 16.88
C LEU A 57 35.23 14.95 16.73
N ALA A 58 34.09 14.35 16.42
CA ALA A 58 32.82 15.06 16.46
C ALA A 58 32.74 15.79 17.81
N PRO A 59 32.53 17.13 17.83
CA PRO A 59 32.44 17.88 19.06
C PRO A 59 31.47 17.15 19.97
N GLN A 60 31.94 16.74 21.15
CA GLN A 60 31.04 16.29 22.19
C GLN A 60 30.18 17.50 22.49
N GLN A 61 28.93 17.52 21.98
CA GLN A 61 27.97 18.51 22.43
C GLN A 61 28.03 18.50 23.96
N PRO A 62 28.14 19.67 24.62
CA PRO A 62 28.13 19.69 26.07
C PRO A 62 26.92 18.87 26.51
N PRO A 63 27.09 17.87 27.39
CA PRO A 63 25.99 17.02 27.78
C PRO A 63 25.01 17.90 28.55
N THR A 64 24.01 18.45 27.88
CA THR A 64 22.70 18.52 28.51
C THR A 64 22.43 17.09 28.94
N VAL A 65 22.33 16.87 30.26
CA VAL A 65 22.22 15.55 30.87
C VAL A 65 21.16 14.71 30.13
N GLU A 66 20.06 15.33 29.70
CA GLU A 66 19.00 14.72 28.90
C GLU A 66 19.44 14.26 27.49
N GLY A 67 20.22 15.06 26.76
CA GLY A 67 20.62 14.76 25.37
C GLY A 67 21.63 13.61 25.24
N GLY A 68 22.57 13.47 26.19
CA GLY A 68 23.55 12.39 26.20
C GLY A 68 22.96 11.00 26.49
N PHE A 69 22.01 10.93 27.44
CA PHE A 69 21.24 9.71 27.70
C PHE A 69 20.35 9.34 26.51
N GLN A 70 19.73 10.33 25.86
CA GLN A 70 18.87 10.10 24.71
C GLN A 70 19.67 9.60 23.49
N LEU A 71 20.83 10.20 23.20
CA LEU A 71 21.68 9.79 22.08
C LEU A 71 22.28 8.37 22.28
N SER A 72 22.71 8.05 23.50
CA SER A 72 23.23 6.71 23.83
C SER A 72 22.13 5.64 23.80
N SER A 73 20.91 5.98 24.23
CA SER A 73 19.73 5.12 24.11
C SER A 73 19.37 4.86 22.65
N ILE A 74 19.32 5.90 21.81
CA ILE A 74 19.06 5.79 20.36
C ILE A 74 20.12 4.90 19.69
N LYS A 75 21.41 5.07 20.01
CA LYS A 75 22.48 4.21 19.46
C LYS A 75 22.30 2.75 19.85
N LYS A 76 21.96 2.46 21.12
CA LYS A 76 21.68 1.08 21.57
C LYS A 76 20.45 0.49 20.86
N GLN A 77 19.39 1.27 20.69
CA GLN A 77 18.20 0.85 19.96
C GLN A 77 18.51 0.56 18.48
N ALA A 78 19.30 1.41 17.82
CA ALA A 78 19.74 1.21 16.45
C ALA A 78 20.62 -0.04 16.30
N GLN A 79 21.56 -0.28 17.21
CA GLN A 79 22.38 -1.50 17.23
C GLN A 79 21.52 -2.75 17.41
N ALA A 80 20.60 -2.75 18.38
CA ALA A 80 19.69 -3.87 18.60
C ALA A 80 18.77 -4.11 17.39
N HIS A 81 18.33 -3.05 16.71
CA HIS A 81 17.55 -3.16 15.47
C HIS A 81 18.38 -3.78 14.34
N GLN A 82 19.61 -3.31 14.14
CA GLN A 82 20.52 -3.83 13.12
C GLN A 82 20.89 -5.29 13.38
N GLU A 83 21.16 -5.67 14.63
CA GLU A 83 21.45 -7.05 15.01
C GLU A 83 20.25 -7.97 14.74
N LYS A 84 19.04 -7.55 15.11
CA LYS A 84 17.81 -8.28 14.80
C LYS A 84 17.64 -8.45 13.29
N TRP A 85 17.83 -7.39 12.52
CA TRP A 85 17.75 -7.43 11.06
C TRP A 85 18.77 -8.42 10.47
N CYS A 86 20.03 -8.36 10.91
CA CYS A 86 21.08 -9.29 10.47
C CYS A 86 20.71 -10.74 10.78
N ASN A 87 20.23 -11.03 11.99
CA ASN A 87 19.85 -12.38 12.39
C ASN A 87 18.69 -12.94 11.55
N VAL A 88 17.67 -12.12 11.28
CA VAL A 88 16.54 -12.50 10.41
C VAL A 88 17.01 -12.71 8.97
N ALA A 89 17.78 -11.78 8.41
CA ALA A 89 18.30 -11.87 7.05
C ALA A 89 19.19 -13.10 6.86
N VAL A 90 20.07 -13.39 7.82
CA VAL A 90 20.90 -14.60 7.81
C VAL A 90 20.00 -15.85 7.90
N GLY A 91 18.98 -15.85 8.76
CA GLY A 91 18.01 -16.95 8.82
C GLY A 91 17.24 -17.19 7.51
N LEU A 92 17.01 -16.15 6.71
CA LEU A 92 16.45 -16.27 5.35
C LEU A 92 17.42 -16.87 4.34
N LEU A 93 18.70 -16.48 4.42
CA LEU A 93 19.73 -16.83 3.46
C LEU A 93 20.47 -18.14 3.77
N LYS A 94 20.28 -18.71 4.97
CA LYS A 94 20.87 -20.01 5.32
C LYS A 94 20.35 -21.08 4.37
N LEU A 95 21.28 -21.71 3.64
CA LEU A 95 21.01 -22.93 2.91
C LEU A 95 20.56 -24.00 3.91
N GLN A 96 19.38 -24.58 3.69
CA GLN A 96 18.94 -25.74 4.45
C GLN A 96 19.86 -26.92 4.09
N SER A 97 20.18 -27.77 5.08
CA SER A 97 20.85 -29.04 4.80
C SER A 97 19.97 -29.89 3.89
N GLU A 98 20.57 -30.78 3.10
CA GLU A 98 19.84 -31.64 2.14
C GLU A 98 18.68 -32.42 2.80
N ASP A 99 18.78 -32.74 4.10
CA ASP A 99 17.73 -33.43 4.87
C ASP A 99 16.54 -32.53 5.32
N GLU A 100 16.70 -31.20 5.32
CA GLU A 100 15.66 -30.22 5.73
C GLU A 100 15.11 -29.41 4.55
N ALA A 101 15.75 -29.47 3.39
CA ALA A 101 15.29 -28.81 2.19
C ALA A 101 14.00 -29.51 1.68
N PRO A 102 12.94 -28.76 1.36
CA PRO A 102 11.78 -29.33 0.67
C PRO A 102 12.24 -30.05 -0.59
N ALA A 103 11.80 -31.30 -0.77
CA ALA A 103 12.26 -32.16 -1.87
C ALA A 103 11.93 -31.58 -3.26
N GLU A 104 10.93 -30.70 -3.35
CA GLU A 104 10.54 -30.01 -4.58
C GLU A 104 10.29 -28.51 -4.32
N PRO A 105 10.58 -27.65 -5.29
CA PRO A 105 10.20 -26.24 -5.21
C PRO A 105 8.68 -26.13 -5.11
N VAL A 106 8.22 -25.15 -4.32
CA VAL A 106 6.79 -24.88 -4.15
C VAL A 106 6.19 -24.53 -5.50
N SER A 107 5.28 -25.37 -5.98
CA SER A 107 4.53 -25.08 -7.19
C SER A 107 3.57 -23.90 -6.95
N GLY A 108 3.28 -23.14 -8.01
CA GLY A 108 2.29 -22.05 -7.96
C GLY A 108 2.79 -20.69 -7.46
N VAL A 109 4.05 -20.57 -7.02
CA VAL A 109 4.65 -19.28 -6.64
C VAL A 109 5.24 -18.58 -7.86
N ALA A 110 4.84 -17.32 -8.10
CA ALA A 110 5.36 -16.51 -9.18
C ALA A 110 6.86 -16.22 -9.01
N ASP A 111 7.61 -16.22 -10.13
CA ASP A 111 9.04 -15.92 -10.13
C ASP A 111 9.29 -14.41 -10.02
N LEU A 112 9.30 -13.92 -8.78
CA LEU A 112 9.52 -12.51 -8.48
C LEU A 112 10.85 -11.96 -9.04
N LEU A 113 11.88 -12.80 -9.23
CA LEU A 113 13.16 -12.35 -9.75
C LEU A 113 13.07 -12.04 -11.25
N ASP A 114 12.35 -12.86 -12.01
CA ASP A 114 12.04 -12.58 -13.42
C ASP A 114 11.08 -11.39 -13.55
N GLU A 115 10.05 -11.34 -12.70
CA GLU A 115 9.09 -10.22 -12.65
C GLU A 115 9.77 -8.88 -12.34
N ALA A 116 10.76 -8.87 -11.44
CA ALA A 116 11.53 -7.66 -11.12
C ALA A 116 12.26 -7.07 -12.33
N ASN A 117 12.78 -7.91 -13.24
CA ASN A 117 13.39 -7.41 -14.48
C ASN A 117 12.36 -6.70 -15.36
N MET A 118 11.10 -7.16 -15.37
CA MET A 118 10.01 -6.48 -16.08
C MET A 118 9.59 -5.20 -15.36
N PHE A 119 9.54 -5.19 -14.03
CA PHE A 119 9.25 -3.97 -13.26
C PHE A 119 10.25 -2.84 -13.55
N GLU A 120 11.54 -3.18 -13.73
CA GLU A 120 12.59 -2.19 -14.04
C GLU A 120 12.29 -1.43 -15.33
N TRP A 121 11.72 -2.09 -16.36
CA TRP A 121 11.25 -1.41 -17.58
C TRP A 121 10.14 -0.40 -17.30
N ALA A 122 9.27 -0.69 -16.35
CA ALA A 122 8.26 0.25 -15.87
C ALA A 122 8.82 1.32 -14.90
N GLY A 123 10.14 1.36 -14.67
CA GLY A 123 10.76 2.29 -13.72
C GLY A 123 10.41 1.97 -12.25
N LEU A 124 9.98 0.74 -11.98
CA LEU A 124 9.72 0.23 -10.65
C LEU A 124 10.82 -0.78 -10.31
N GLY A 125 11.49 -0.62 -9.18
CA GLY A 125 12.56 -1.54 -8.82
C GLY A 125 12.86 -1.50 -7.35
N PHE A 126 13.09 -2.68 -6.78
CA PHE A 126 13.67 -2.84 -5.46
C PHE A 126 15.16 -3.14 -5.60
N SER A 127 15.92 -3.02 -4.52
CA SER A 127 17.33 -3.43 -4.59
C SER A 127 17.41 -4.94 -4.89
N LYS A 128 18.44 -5.39 -5.62
CA LYS A 128 18.59 -6.83 -5.95
C LYS A 128 18.58 -7.73 -4.72
N GLY A 129 19.27 -7.29 -3.66
CA GLY A 129 19.29 -8.02 -2.39
C GLY A 129 17.94 -8.06 -1.68
N GLU A 130 17.15 -6.97 -1.76
CA GLU A 130 15.80 -6.90 -1.20
C GLU A 130 14.84 -7.80 -1.97
N THR A 131 14.85 -7.72 -3.31
CA THR A 131 14.05 -8.58 -4.19
C THR A 131 14.31 -10.06 -3.91
N PHE A 132 15.57 -10.44 -3.73
CA PHE A 132 15.93 -11.82 -3.39
C PHE A 132 15.42 -12.26 -2.02
N ARG A 133 15.50 -11.39 -1.00
CA ARG A 133 14.92 -11.71 0.32
C ARG A 133 13.40 -11.76 0.27
N LEU A 134 12.76 -10.91 -0.53
CA LEU A 134 11.32 -10.92 -0.76
C LEU A 134 10.88 -12.21 -1.46
N SER A 135 11.61 -12.68 -2.49
CA SER A 135 11.28 -13.93 -3.18
C SER A 135 11.38 -15.14 -2.25
N LEU A 136 12.41 -15.19 -1.39
CA LEU A 136 12.53 -16.23 -0.37
C LEU A 136 11.42 -16.16 0.68
N ALA A 137 11.08 -14.95 1.14
CA ALA A 137 9.98 -14.76 2.09
C ALA A 137 8.62 -15.15 1.50
N LEU A 138 8.41 -14.91 0.20
CA LEU A 138 7.20 -15.31 -0.53
C LEU A 138 7.12 -16.85 -0.66
N GLN A 139 8.22 -17.52 -1.01
CA GLN A 139 8.27 -18.97 -1.07
C GLN A 139 7.96 -19.62 0.28
N ARG A 140 8.53 -19.09 1.38
CA ARG A 140 8.22 -19.55 2.74
C ARG A 140 6.75 -19.36 3.10
N LEU A 141 6.16 -18.22 2.71
CA LEU A 141 4.74 -17.96 2.91
C LEU A 141 3.87 -19.02 2.18
N ALA A 142 4.28 -19.42 0.98
CA ALA A 142 3.56 -20.39 0.15
C ALA A 142 3.56 -21.76 0.82
N GLN A 143 4.74 -22.19 1.29
CA GLN A 143 4.92 -23.45 2.02
C GLN A 143 4.06 -23.48 3.29
N THR A 144 4.06 -22.39 4.04
CA THR A 144 3.38 -22.31 5.34
C THR A 144 1.87 -22.43 5.20
N ASN A 145 1.29 -21.86 4.14
CA ASN A 145 -0.16 -21.81 3.96
C ASN A 145 -0.70 -22.80 2.92
N GLY A 146 0.17 -23.54 2.22
CA GLY A 146 -0.23 -24.48 1.17
C GLY A 146 -0.97 -23.82 0.01
N THR A 147 -0.57 -22.61 -0.40
CA THR A 147 -1.26 -21.83 -1.45
C THR A 147 -1.21 -22.52 -2.80
N VAL A 148 -2.31 -22.44 -3.57
CA VAL A 148 -2.41 -22.96 -4.96
C VAL A 148 -1.66 -22.06 -5.92
N ASN A 149 -1.85 -20.75 -5.79
CA ASN A 149 -1.10 -19.74 -6.51
C ASN A 149 -0.68 -18.65 -5.52
N MET A 150 0.47 -18.03 -5.78
CA MET A 150 0.85 -16.83 -5.03
C MET A 150 1.72 -15.89 -5.87
N ARG A 151 1.38 -14.61 -5.82
CA ARG A 151 2.05 -13.53 -6.52
C ARG A 151 2.38 -12.38 -5.58
N PHE A 152 3.45 -11.66 -5.90
CA PHE A 152 3.69 -10.35 -5.32
C PHE A 152 2.70 -9.33 -5.89
N TRP A 153 1.84 -8.75 -5.05
CA TRP A 153 0.86 -7.75 -5.48
C TRP A 153 1.51 -6.36 -5.62
N GLY A 154 2.42 -6.02 -4.69
CA GLY A 154 3.02 -4.70 -4.69
C GLY A 154 3.47 -4.19 -3.31
N LYS A 155 3.67 -2.88 -3.21
CA LYS A 155 4.08 -2.17 -2.00
C LYS A 155 3.20 -0.94 -1.76
N ILE A 156 2.66 -0.83 -0.54
CA ILE A 156 1.90 0.34 -0.08
C ILE A 156 2.79 1.17 0.82
N LEU A 157 3.04 2.41 0.40
CA LEU A 157 3.89 3.36 1.11
C LEU A 157 3.12 4.05 2.23
N GLY A 158 3.71 4.07 3.42
CA GLY A 158 3.11 4.58 4.63
C GLY A 158 3.88 5.75 5.24
N ARG A 159 3.31 6.34 6.31
CA ARG A 159 3.96 7.43 7.05
C ARG A 159 4.99 6.95 8.08
N GLY A 160 4.77 5.78 8.68
CA GLY A 160 5.66 5.19 9.68
C GLY A 160 6.40 3.96 9.18
N ALA A 161 5.74 3.11 8.40
CA ALA A 161 6.36 2.03 7.67
C ALA A 161 5.54 1.68 6.43
N ASP A 162 6.22 1.07 5.46
CA ASP A 162 5.61 0.56 4.24
C ASP A 162 5.16 -0.89 4.44
N TYR A 163 4.26 -1.35 3.56
CA TYR A 163 3.78 -2.72 3.52
C TYR A 163 4.05 -3.35 2.16
N TYR A 164 4.77 -4.46 2.13
CA TYR A 164 4.73 -5.39 1.00
C TYR A 164 3.44 -6.18 1.07
N VAL A 165 2.84 -6.44 -0.07
CA VAL A 165 1.58 -7.18 -0.17
C VAL A 165 1.80 -8.36 -1.11
N ALA A 166 1.41 -9.54 -0.65
CA ALA A 166 1.28 -10.74 -1.45
C ALA A 166 -0.20 -11.10 -1.59
N GLU A 167 -0.56 -11.69 -2.72
CA GLU A 167 -1.89 -12.24 -2.93
C GLU A 167 -1.78 -13.68 -3.41
N GLY A 168 -2.75 -14.50 -3.07
CA GLY A 168 -2.75 -15.90 -3.43
C GLY A 168 -4.05 -16.59 -3.09
N GLU A 169 -4.22 -17.78 -3.64
CA GLU A 169 -5.39 -18.61 -3.48
C GLU A 169 -5.09 -19.75 -2.52
N LEU A 170 -5.94 -19.89 -1.50
CA LEU A 170 -5.87 -21.01 -0.57
C LEU A 170 -6.60 -22.22 -1.16
N PRO A 171 -6.22 -23.46 -0.79
CA PRO A 171 -6.91 -24.67 -1.26
C PRO A 171 -8.39 -24.72 -0.87
N THR A 172 -8.73 -24.13 0.27
CA THR A 172 -10.11 -24.00 0.74
C THR A 172 -10.63 -22.62 0.38
N THR A 173 -11.74 -22.58 -0.36
CA THR A 173 -12.44 -21.34 -0.72
C THR A 173 -13.05 -20.68 0.50
N TYR A 174 -12.98 -19.34 0.55
CA TYR A 174 -13.61 -18.57 1.61
C TYR A 174 -15.13 -18.49 1.40
N GLU A 175 -15.87 -18.91 2.42
CA GLU A 175 -17.33 -18.80 2.49
C GLU A 175 -17.70 -17.80 3.60
N PRO A 176 -18.37 -16.69 3.27
CA PRO A 176 -18.76 -15.68 4.25
C PRO A 176 -19.94 -16.16 5.10
N GLU A 177 -19.93 -15.81 6.39
CA GLU A 177 -21.05 -16.08 7.30
C GLU A 177 -22.28 -15.21 6.98
N ASP A 178 -22.03 -13.97 6.53
CA ASP A 178 -23.04 -13.00 6.15
C ASP A 178 -22.87 -12.63 4.66
N LEU A 179 -23.69 -13.27 3.82
CA LEU A 179 -23.68 -13.08 2.36
C LEU A 179 -24.13 -11.68 1.93
N GLU A 180 -24.73 -10.88 2.81
CA GLU A 180 -25.10 -9.49 2.54
C GLU A 180 -23.95 -8.51 2.87
N ALA A 181 -23.23 -8.76 3.97
CA ALA A 181 -22.12 -7.93 4.39
C ALA A 181 -20.80 -8.25 3.67
N GLU A 182 -20.60 -9.48 3.22
CA GLU A 182 -19.32 -9.98 2.70
C GLU A 182 -19.51 -10.83 1.44
N GLU A 183 -18.58 -10.68 0.49
CA GLU A 183 -18.54 -11.52 -0.71
C GLU A 183 -17.63 -12.73 -0.48
N GLY A 184 -17.92 -13.87 -1.11
CA GLY A 184 -17.09 -15.07 -1.06
C GLY A 184 -16.07 -15.15 -2.19
N ALA A 185 -15.77 -16.38 -2.60
CA ALA A 185 -14.78 -16.71 -3.63
C ALA A 185 -15.09 -16.16 -5.04
N THR A 186 -16.33 -15.74 -5.30
CA THR A 186 -16.76 -15.18 -6.61
C THR A 186 -16.66 -13.66 -6.69
N GLY A 187 -16.40 -12.98 -5.57
CA GLY A 187 -16.35 -11.51 -5.47
C GLY A 187 -15.03 -10.99 -4.91
N ALA A 188 -15.09 -9.94 -4.09
CA ALA A 188 -13.91 -9.24 -3.58
C ALA A 188 -12.97 -10.09 -2.70
N ASN A 189 -13.42 -11.23 -2.16
CA ASN A 189 -12.64 -12.16 -1.33
C ASN A 189 -12.21 -13.44 -2.07
N LYS A 190 -12.19 -13.43 -3.41
CA LYS A 190 -11.60 -14.52 -4.21
C LYS A 190 -10.17 -14.87 -3.79
N LEU A 191 -9.33 -13.85 -3.61
CA LEU A 191 -7.92 -14.02 -3.24
C LEU A 191 -7.73 -13.66 -1.76
N THR A 192 -6.84 -14.41 -1.11
CA THR A 192 -6.33 -14.07 0.20
C THR A 192 -5.12 -13.15 0.04
N TYR A 193 -5.01 -12.17 0.93
CA TYR A 193 -3.93 -11.19 0.91
C TYR A 193 -3.12 -11.25 2.20
N TRP A 194 -1.81 -11.12 2.08
CA TRP A 194 -0.88 -11.03 3.20
C TRP A 194 -0.12 -9.72 3.11
N SER A 195 0.08 -9.09 4.26
CA SER A 195 0.89 -7.88 4.38
C SER A 195 2.14 -8.16 5.20
N MET A 196 3.27 -7.61 4.77
CA MET A 196 4.53 -7.68 5.47
C MET A 196 5.08 -6.28 5.65
N LYS A 197 5.28 -5.88 6.90
CA LYS A 197 5.86 -4.58 7.23
C LYS A 197 7.32 -4.51 6.77
N ASP A 198 7.70 -3.39 6.15
CA ASP A 198 9.08 -3.12 5.74
C ASP A 198 9.95 -2.68 6.94
N ASN A 199 10.13 -3.60 7.88
CA ASN A 199 11.00 -3.44 9.05
C ASN A 199 12.13 -4.48 9.07
N GLY A 200 12.24 -5.27 7.99
CA GLY A 200 13.19 -6.37 7.82
C GLY A 200 12.99 -7.57 8.76
N ALA A 201 11.83 -7.70 9.41
CA ALA A 201 11.46 -8.90 10.15
C ALA A 201 10.94 -10.03 9.24
N TYR A 202 10.57 -9.72 7.99
CA TYR A 202 10.03 -10.64 7.00
C TYR A 202 8.86 -11.51 7.52
N GLN A 203 8.02 -10.90 8.35
CA GLN A 203 6.86 -11.57 8.93
C GLN A 203 5.60 -11.16 8.18
N TRP A 204 4.98 -12.15 7.53
CA TRP A 204 3.69 -11.97 6.87
C TRP A 204 2.54 -12.07 7.86
N VAL A 205 1.58 -11.18 7.71
CA VAL A 205 0.33 -11.15 8.46
C VAL A 205 -0.81 -11.26 7.44
N GLN A 206 -1.62 -12.31 7.57
CA GLN A 206 -2.81 -12.47 6.75
C GLN A 206 -3.81 -11.34 7.04
N LEU A 207 -4.28 -10.69 5.99
CA LEU A 207 -5.32 -9.68 6.10
C LEU A 207 -6.70 -10.35 6.20
N PRO A 208 -7.62 -9.77 6.97
CA PRO A 208 -8.98 -10.30 7.07
C PRO A 208 -9.73 -10.18 5.73
N PRO A 209 -10.82 -10.93 5.53
CA PRO A 209 -11.74 -10.71 4.42
C PRO A 209 -12.30 -9.28 4.48
N VAL A 210 -12.61 -8.72 3.30
CA VAL A 210 -13.14 -7.37 3.18
C VAL A 210 -14.67 -7.39 3.26
N ARG A 211 -15.23 -6.44 4.00
CA ARG A 211 -16.69 -6.20 4.07
C ARG A 211 -17.11 -5.07 3.14
N CYS A 212 -18.35 -5.12 2.68
CA CYS A 212 -18.95 -4.10 1.81
C CYS A 212 -18.90 -2.70 2.44
N GLU A 213 -19.27 -2.61 3.73
CA GLU A 213 -19.23 -1.37 4.51
C GLU A 213 -17.82 -0.75 4.58
N GLN A 214 -16.77 -1.57 4.64
CA GLN A 214 -15.38 -1.11 4.69
C GLN A 214 -14.96 -0.52 3.35
N ILE A 215 -15.36 -1.14 2.25
CA ILE A 215 -15.11 -0.61 0.90
C ILE A 215 -15.80 0.75 0.74
N LEU A 216 -17.08 0.86 1.14
CA LEU A 216 -17.85 2.10 1.05
C LEU A 216 -17.29 3.22 1.95
N ALA A 217 -16.96 2.91 3.20
CA ALA A 217 -16.35 3.87 4.12
C ALA A 217 -14.97 4.33 3.62
N SER A 218 -14.15 3.41 3.09
CA SER A 218 -12.81 3.75 2.60
C SER A 218 -12.86 4.72 1.40
N ARG A 219 -13.91 4.70 0.57
CA ARG A 219 -14.10 5.65 -0.54
C ARG A 219 -14.23 7.10 -0.09
N GLN A 220 -14.77 7.29 1.12
CA GLN A 220 -14.98 8.60 1.73
C GLN A 220 -13.76 9.07 2.53
N LEU A 221 -12.72 8.23 2.64
CA LEU A 221 -11.52 8.52 3.42
C LEU A 221 -10.30 8.70 2.53
N ARG A 222 -9.50 9.74 2.85
CA ARG A 222 -8.21 10.00 2.21
C ARG A 222 -7.10 9.96 3.26
N ARG A 223 -6.63 8.76 3.58
CA ARG A 223 -5.62 8.51 4.62
C ARG A 223 -4.43 7.73 4.07
N TYR A 224 -3.25 8.08 4.55
CA TYR A 224 -2.05 7.26 4.40
C TYR A 224 -2.02 6.22 5.53
N VAL A 225 -1.57 5.01 5.22
CA VAL A 225 -1.33 3.98 6.24
C VAL A 225 -0.20 4.42 7.16
N ARG A 226 -0.28 4.06 8.45
CA ARG A 226 0.70 4.47 9.46
C ARG A 226 1.82 3.46 9.61
N GLY A 227 1.61 2.20 9.26
CA GLY A 227 2.56 1.12 9.52
C GLY A 227 2.25 0.38 10.83
N ASP A 228 1.01 0.46 11.32
CA ASP A 228 0.51 -0.32 12.46
C ASP A 228 -0.87 -0.91 12.13
N LEU A 229 -0.91 -2.22 11.90
CA LEU A 229 -2.10 -2.95 11.45
C LEU A 229 -3.24 -2.94 12.47
N GLU A 230 -2.93 -2.74 13.76
CA GLU A 230 -3.90 -2.71 14.85
C GLU A 230 -4.31 -1.29 15.24
N ALA A 231 -3.79 -0.26 14.57
CA ALA A 231 -4.17 1.13 14.84
C ALA A 231 -5.56 1.46 14.30
N PRO A 232 -6.33 2.33 14.98
CA PRO A 232 -7.62 2.81 14.48
C PRO A 232 -7.43 3.75 13.29
N VAL A 233 -8.31 3.66 12.30
CA VAL A 233 -8.32 4.56 11.14
C VAL A 233 -9.13 5.81 11.47
N LEU A 234 -8.42 6.91 11.69
CA LEU A 234 -9.05 8.20 12.01
C LEU A 234 -9.72 8.78 10.76
N GLY A 235 -10.96 9.26 10.87
CA GLY A 235 -11.69 9.79 9.72
C GLY A 235 -13.13 10.15 10.04
N HIS A 236 -13.74 10.92 9.15
CA HIS A 236 -15.19 11.08 9.08
C HIS A 236 -15.64 10.72 7.65
N PRO A 237 -16.56 9.75 7.47
CA PRO A 237 -17.18 8.93 8.50
C PRO A 237 -16.17 8.03 9.25
N PRO A 238 -16.49 7.55 10.46
CA PRO A 238 -15.66 6.59 11.16
C PRO A 238 -15.51 5.32 10.31
N PHE A 239 -14.29 4.80 10.23
CA PHE A 239 -14.04 3.57 9.49
C PHE A 239 -14.43 2.34 10.33
N PRO A 240 -15.22 1.39 9.79
CA PRO A 240 -15.61 0.18 10.51
C PRO A 240 -14.47 -0.85 10.55
N GLY A 241 -13.43 -0.55 11.34
CA GLY A 241 -12.29 -1.44 11.51
C GLY A 241 -10.97 -0.76 11.89
N LEU A 242 -9.92 -1.58 11.89
CA LEU A 242 -8.53 -1.15 12.13
C LEU A 242 -7.79 -0.91 10.81
N GLU A 243 -6.51 -0.51 10.88
CA GLU A 243 -5.66 -0.26 9.71
C GLU A 243 -5.54 -1.49 8.79
N LYS A 244 -5.51 -2.72 9.32
CA LYS A 244 -5.52 -3.95 8.49
C LYS A 244 -6.76 -4.07 7.60
N ASN A 245 -7.93 -3.68 8.12
CA ASN A 245 -9.20 -3.70 7.37
C ASN A 245 -9.19 -2.57 6.32
N TYR A 246 -8.64 -1.41 6.66
CA TYR A 246 -8.49 -0.30 5.71
C TYR A 246 -7.51 -0.64 4.58
N LEU A 247 -6.36 -1.23 4.91
CA LEU A 247 -5.37 -1.71 3.96
C LEU A 247 -6.02 -2.72 3.00
N ARG A 248 -6.74 -3.70 3.52
CA ARG A 248 -7.49 -4.70 2.73
C ARG A 248 -8.53 -4.05 1.81
N ALA A 249 -9.29 -3.06 2.30
CA ALA A 249 -10.27 -2.34 1.49
C ALA A 249 -9.61 -1.51 0.38
N GLN A 250 -8.46 -0.88 0.65
CA GLN A 250 -7.68 -0.18 -0.38
C GLN A 250 -7.16 -1.15 -1.44
N ILE A 251 -6.63 -2.31 -1.03
CA ILE A 251 -6.18 -3.36 -1.96
C ILE A 251 -7.34 -3.80 -2.86
N ALA A 252 -8.52 -4.09 -2.30
CA ALA A 252 -9.69 -4.47 -3.10
C ALA A 252 -10.03 -3.41 -4.17
N ARG A 253 -10.04 -2.13 -3.78
CA ARG A 253 -10.35 -1.01 -4.67
C ARG A 253 -9.31 -0.79 -5.75
N ILE A 254 -8.03 -1.00 -5.43
CA ILE A 254 -6.93 -0.87 -6.40
C ILE A 254 -6.99 -2.05 -7.36
N SER A 255 -7.07 -3.29 -6.86
CA SER A 255 -7.13 -4.50 -7.68
C SER A 255 -8.30 -4.46 -8.67
N ALA A 256 -9.48 -4.05 -8.20
CA ALA A 256 -10.69 -3.93 -9.03
C ALA A 256 -10.58 -2.88 -10.14
N GLY A 257 -9.75 -1.85 -9.96
CA GLY A 257 -9.62 -0.75 -10.93
C GLY A 257 -8.33 -0.77 -11.73
N THR A 258 -7.41 -1.71 -11.47
CA THR A 258 -6.05 -1.65 -12.04
C THR A 258 -5.41 -2.97 -12.45
N VAL A 259 -6.04 -4.11 -12.19
CA VAL A 259 -5.51 -5.38 -12.69
C VAL A 259 -6.02 -5.58 -14.11
N LEU A 260 -5.09 -5.52 -15.06
CA LEU A 260 -5.38 -5.56 -16.49
C LEU A 260 -4.79 -6.82 -17.14
N CYS A 261 -5.31 -7.15 -18.31
CA CYS A 261 -4.72 -8.11 -19.22
C CYS A 261 -4.81 -7.60 -20.67
N PRO A 262 -3.91 -8.03 -21.56
CA PRO A 262 -4.11 -7.82 -22.99
C PRO A 262 -5.41 -8.51 -23.46
N ALA A 263 -6.18 -7.83 -24.31
CA ALA A 263 -7.41 -8.39 -24.85
C ALA A 263 -7.10 -9.66 -25.67
N GLY A 264 -7.95 -10.69 -25.54
CA GLY A 264 -7.78 -11.99 -26.21
C GLY A 264 -7.03 -13.04 -25.38
N TYR A 265 -6.55 -12.71 -24.18
CA TYR A 265 -5.97 -13.70 -23.25
C TYR A 265 -7.01 -14.51 -22.48
N PHE A 266 -8.15 -13.89 -22.21
CA PHE A 266 -9.23 -14.49 -21.44
C PHE A 266 -10.56 -14.29 -22.17
N LEU A 267 -11.47 -15.22 -21.93
CA LEU A 267 -12.84 -15.20 -22.44
C LEU A 267 -13.81 -15.36 -21.28
N VAL A 268 -15.01 -14.83 -21.45
CA VAL A 268 -16.11 -15.03 -20.52
C VAL A 268 -16.81 -16.34 -20.90
N THR A 269 -16.90 -17.28 -19.96
CA THR A 269 -17.61 -18.54 -20.14
C THR A 269 -19.12 -18.30 -20.18
N GLU A 270 -19.90 -19.31 -20.59
CA GLU A 270 -21.38 -19.25 -20.55
C GLU A 270 -21.93 -18.99 -19.15
N GLU A 271 -21.17 -19.38 -18.11
CA GLU A 271 -21.48 -19.17 -16.69
C GLU A 271 -21.08 -17.76 -16.19
N GLY A 272 -20.47 -16.93 -17.03
CA GLY A 272 -20.07 -15.56 -16.69
C GLY A 272 -18.71 -15.44 -15.99
N ASP A 273 -17.93 -16.52 -15.96
CA ASP A 273 -16.60 -16.56 -15.36
C ASP A 273 -15.50 -16.29 -16.38
N ILE A 274 -14.38 -15.72 -15.90
CA ILE A 274 -13.23 -15.38 -16.75
C ILE A 274 -12.28 -16.57 -16.80
N ALA A 275 -12.19 -17.22 -17.97
CA ALA A 275 -11.32 -18.38 -18.21
C ALA A 275 -10.24 -18.05 -19.25
N PRO A 276 -9.07 -18.73 -19.23
CA PRO A 276 -8.05 -18.58 -20.26
C PRO A 276 -8.61 -18.94 -21.64
N ALA A 277 -8.28 -18.14 -22.66
CA ALA A 277 -8.67 -18.43 -24.04
C ALA A 277 -7.92 -19.68 -24.56
N GLU A 278 -8.62 -20.54 -25.30
CA GLU A 278 -8.01 -21.73 -25.94
C GLU A 278 -6.97 -21.32 -26.99
N GLU A 279 -7.28 -20.27 -27.76
CA GLU A 279 -6.38 -19.65 -28.73
C GLU A 279 -6.01 -18.23 -28.25
N LEU A 280 -4.80 -18.08 -27.72
CA LEU A 280 -4.30 -16.79 -27.22
C LEU A 280 -3.99 -15.84 -28.37
N GLU A 281 -4.71 -14.71 -28.44
CA GLU A 281 -4.40 -13.63 -29.37
C GLU A 281 -3.25 -12.78 -28.81
N ILE A 282 -2.03 -13.09 -29.25
CA ILE A 282 -0.83 -12.38 -28.78
C ILE A 282 -0.66 -11.11 -29.59
N LYS A 283 -1.03 -9.98 -28.97
CA LYS A 283 -0.84 -8.65 -29.52
C LYS A 283 0.63 -8.23 -29.50
N THR A 284 1.04 -7.55 -30.56
CA THR A 284 2.36 -6.92 -30.66
C THR A 284 2.43 -5.68 -29.76
N THR A 285 3.66 -5.26 -29.42
CA THR A 285 3.89 -4.04 -28.64
C THR A 285 3.35 -2.78 -29.32
N ALA A 286 3.27 -2.77 -30.65
CA ALA A 286 2.68 -1.68 -31.42
C ALA A 286 1.16 -1.60 -31.25
N GLU A 287 0.46 -2.74 -31.18
CA GLU A 287 -0.99 -2.81 -30.94
C GLU A 287 -1.35 -2.53 -29.49
N LEU A 288 -0.49 -2.91 -28.55
CA LEU A 288 -0.66 -2.66 -27.11
C LEU A 288 -0.53 -1.20 -26.71
N VAL A 289 -0.13 -0.29 -27.63
CA VAL A 289 -0.20 1.15 -27.40
C VAL A 289 -1.65 1.64 -27.34
N ASP A 290 -2.55 0.97 -28.06
CA ASP A 290 -3.96 1.31 -28.06
C ASP A 290 -4.65 0.85 -26.77
N LEU A 291 -5.48 1.70 -26.19
CA LEU A 291 -6.24 1.38 -24.97
C LEU A 291 -7.29 0.29 -25.23
N GLY A 292 -7.82 0.18 -26.45
CA GLY A 292 -8.72 -0.91 -26.84
C GLY A 292 -8.05 -2.29 -26.86
N SER A 293 -6.72 -2.35 -26.80
CA SER A 293 -5.96 -3.59 -26.70
C SER A 293 -5.85 -4.15 -25.28
N TRP A 294 -6.41 -3.46 -24.27
CA TRP A 294 -6.36 -3.85 -22.87
C TRP A 294 -7.77 -4.00 -22.30
N THR A 295 -7.93 -4.99 -21.42
CA THR A 295 -9.19 -5.27 -20.72
C THR A 295 -8.95 -5.39 -19.22
N HIS A 296 -9.94 -4.99 -18.42
CA HIS A 296 -9.95 -5.23 -16.97
C HIS A 296 -10.10 -6.72 -16.69
N PHE A 297 -9.16 -7.30 -15.94
CA PHE A 297 -9.21 -8.72 -15.56
C PHE A 297 -10.08 -8.95 -14.31
N THR A 298 -10.11 -7.97 -13.39
CA THR A 298 -10.93 -8.05 -12.18
C THR A 298 -12.29 -7.39 -12.42
N LYS A 299 -13.36 -7.93 -11.82
CA LYS A 299 -14.70 -7.33 -11.84
C LYS A 299 -14.71 -5.96 -11.14
N GLU A 300 -15.48 -5.01 -11.68
CA GLU A 300 -15.61 -3.68 -11.09
C GLU A 300 -16.44 -3.75 -9.79
N ILE A 301 -16.04 -2.97 -8.78
CA ILE A 301 -16.80 -2.84 -7.53
C ILE A 301 -17.89 -1.79 -7.69
N ASN A 302 -19.15 -2.20 -7.58
CA ASN A 302 -20.33 -1.34 -7.59
C ASN A 302 -20.21 -0.16 -6.59
N ALA A 303 -20.61 1.03 -7.03
CA ALA A 303 -20.44 2.27 -6.28
C ALA A 303 -21.32 2.35 -5.01
N ARG A 304 -22.54 1.80 -5.08
CA ARG A 304 -23.57 1.86 -4.03
C ARG A 304 -23.39 0.77 -2.99
N TYR A 305 -23.16 -0.47 -3.42
CA TYR A 305 -23.09 -1.63 -2.54
C TYR A 305 -21.67 -2.02 -2.12
N GLY A 306 -20.65 -1.58 -2.86
CA GLY A 306 -19.26 -1.93 -2.53
C GLY A 306 -18.94 -3.40 -2.81
N ARG A 307 -19.60 -4.00 -3.81
CA ARG A 307 -19.55 -5.42 -4.19
C ARG A 307 -19.22 -5.61 -5.66
N MET A 308 -18.71 -6.78 -6.03
CA MET A 308 -18.43 -7.23 -7.40
C MET A 308 -19.51 -8.18 -7.95
N THR A 309 -20.29 -8.81 -7.08
CA THR A 309 -21.37 -9.73 -7.42
C THR A 309 -22.72 -9.16 -6.97
N PRO A 310 -23.82 -9.56 -7.63
CA PRO A 310 -25.15 -9.24 -7.15
C PRO A 310 -25.35 -9.66 -5.68
N MET A 311 -26.12 -8.88 -4.96
CA MET A 311 -26.65 -9.22 -3.66
C MET A 311 -27.62 -10.41 -3.78
N PRO A 312 -27.82 -11.16 -2.69
CA PRO A 312 -28.94 -12.09 -2.61
C PRO A 312 -30.27 -11.39 -2.92
N PRO A 313 -31.21 -12.03 -3.63
CA PRO A 313 -32.49 -11.42 -3.97
C PRO A 313 -33.27 -11.05 -2.69
N LEU A 314 -33.95 -9.89 -2.72
CA LEU A 314 -34.90 -9.53 -1.67
C LEU A 314 -36.22 -10.21 -1.98
N THR A 315 -36.77 -10.95 -1.03
CA THR A 315 -38.10 -11.52 -1.17
C THR A 315 -39.10 -10.64 -0.45
N ASN A 316 -40.13 -10.16 -1.15
CA ASN A 316 -41.23 -9.44 -0.50
C ASN A 316 -42.14 -10.41 0.29
N ALA A 317 -43.12 -9.88 1.01
CA ALA A 317 -44.05 -10.67 1.81
C ALA A 317 -44.84 -11.72 1.00
N ASP A 318 -44.95 -11.50 -0.32
CA ASP A 318 -45.66 -12.36 -1.27
C ASP A 318 -44.75 -13.43 -1.91
N GLY A 319 -43.46 -13.47 -1.56
CA GLY A 319 -42.53 -14.46 -2.08
C GLY A 319 -41.87 -14.07 -3.42
N GLU A 320 -42.12 -12.87 -3.93
CA GLU A 320 -41.56 -12.38 -5.20
C GLU A 320 -40.21 -11.69 -4.99
N GLU A 321 -39.28 -11.88 -5.93
CA GLU A 321 -37.97 -11.24 -5.92
C GLU A 321 -38.07 -9.77 -6.36
N GLU A 322 -37.69 -8.85 -5.47
CA GLU A 322 -37.62 -7.42 -5.79
C GLU A 322 -36.21 -7.05 -6.27
N PRO A 323 -36.08 -6.42 -7.46
CA PRO A 323 -34.79 -5.99 -7.98
C PRO A 323 -34.21 -4.87 -7.11
N ARG A 324 -32.93 -4.96 -6.76
CA ARG A 324 -32.26 -3.94 -5.95
C ARG A 324 -31.91 -2.71 -6.79
N GLU A 325 -32.26 -1.54 -6.28
CA GLU A 325 -32.01 -0.26 -6.96
C GLU A 325 -30.49 0.05 -7.05
N GLY A 326 -29.98 0.21 -8.27
CA GLY A 326 -28.60 0.61 -8.54
C GLY A 326 -27.58 -0.54 -8.53
N GLU A 327 -28.07 -1.77 -8.70
CA GLU A 327 -27.27 -2.98 -8.89
C GLU A 327 -26.88 -3.18 -10.36
N GLU A 328 -26.20 -2.18 -10.93
CA GLU A 328 -25.61 -2.28 -12.26
C GLU A 328 -24.12 -2.63 -12.14
N PHE A 329 -23.68 -3.63 -12.91
CA PHE A 329 -22.28 -4.06 -12.99
C PHE A 329 -21.75 -3.84 -14.40
N ALA A 330 -20.49 -3.43 -14.49
CA ALA A 330 -19.79 -3.39 -15.76
C ALA A 330 -19.65 -4.82 -16.33
N PRO A 331 -19.73 -5.00 -17.66
CA PRO A 331 -19.48 -6.29 -18.27
C PRO A 331 -18.06 -6.80 -17.92
N PRO A 332 -17.87 -8.10 -17.71
CA PRO A 332 -16.54 -8.67 -17.52
C PRO A 332 -15.63 -8.36 -18.73
N LEU A 333 -14.32 -8.25 -18.49
CA LEU A 333 -13.34 -7.94 -19.53
C LEU A 333 -13.62 -6.62 -20.28
N ARG A 334 -14.18 -5.62 -19.58
CA ARG A 334 -14.40 -4.27 -20.12
C ARG A 334 -13.09 -3.66 -20.63
N VAL A 335 -13.13 -3.06 -21.82
CA VAL A 335 -11.96 -2.45 -22.47
C VAL A 335 -11.59 -1.12 -21.81
N LEU A 336 -10.29 -0.80 -21.78
CA LEU A 336 -9.82 0.46 -21.17
C LEU A 336 -10.27 1.71 -21.94
N SER A 337 -10.55 1.60 -23.23
CA SER A 337 -11.05 2.72 -24.04
C SER A 337 -12.41 3.24 -23.59
N GLU A 338 -13.18 2.44 -22.85
CA GLU A 338 -14.47 2.82 -22.27
C GLU A 338 -14.35 3.48 -20.88
N ASP A 339 -13.16 3.47 -20.26
CA ASP A 339 -12.94 4.18 -19.02
C ASP A 339 -13.01 5.70 -19.21
N LYS A 340 -13.20 6.42 -18.10
CA LYS A 340 -13.16 7.88 -18.11
C LYS A 340 -11.89 8.38 -18.83
N PRO A 341 -12.00 9.37 -19.75
CA PRO A 341 -10.84 9.94 -20.41
C PRO A 341 -9.76 10.36 -19.42
N LEU A 342 -8.49 10.21 -19.81
CA LEU A 342 -7.32 10.53 -18.97
C LEU A 342 -7.21 9.68 -17.69
N SER A 343 -7.82 8.50 -17.66
CA SER A 343 -7.62 7.53 -16.56
C SER A 343 -6.33 6.72 -16.71
N TRP A 344 -5.80 6.63 -17.93
CA TRP A 344 -4.70 5.76 -18.30
C TRP A 344 -3.69 6.48 -19.17
N ARG A 345 -2.43 6.07 -19.04
CA ARG A 345 -1.35 6.41 -19.97
C ARG A 345 -0.68 5.13 -20.41
N VAL A 346 -0.41 4.99 -21.71
CA VAL A 346 0.33 3.85 -22.26
C VAL A 346 1.65 4.35 -22.82
N ASP A 347 2.74 3.68 -22.44
CA ASP A 347 4.08 3.95 -22.90
C ASP A 347 4.65 2.70 -23.60
N ARG A 348 5.34 2.90 -24.72
CA ARG A 348 6.15 1.86 -25.36
C ARG A 348 7.61 2.08 -25.02
N LEU A 349 8.26 1.07 -24.45
CA LEU A 349 9.65 1.15 -23.96
C LEU A 349 10.53 0.07 -24.60
N PRO A 350 11.80 0.36 -24.91
CA PRO A 350 12.43 1.68 -24.85
C PRO A 350 11.85 2.63 -25.91
N ALA A 351 11.65 3.89 -25.54
CA ALA A 351 11.17 4.92 -26.46
C ALA A 351 12.28 5.27 -27.46
N THR A 352 12.31 4.55 -28.57
CA THR A 352 13.34 4.63 -29.61
C THR A 352 12.72 5.10 -30.93
N ILE A 353 13.55 5.68 -31.81
CA ILE A 353 13.11 6.21 -33.10
C ILE A 353 12.68 5.07 -34.05
N GLN A 354 13.32 3.91 -33.93
CA GLN A 354 13.01 2.71 -34.72
C GLN A 354 12.50 1.60 -33.78
N PRO A 355 11.59 0.73 -34.24
CA PRO A 355 11.18 -0.43 -33.45
C PRO A 355 12.38 -1.24 -32.97
N ALA A 356 12.49 -1.41 -31.66
CA ALA A 356 13.54 -2.21 -31.04
C ALA A 356 13.07 -3.65 -30.85
N VAL A 357 14.01 -4.59 -30.81
CA VAL A 357 13.70 -5.96 -30.38
C VAL A 357 13.48 -5.95 -28.86
N GLY A 358 12.44 -6.65 -28.40
CA GLY A 358 12.14 -6.75 -26.96
C GLY A 358 11.47 -5.51 -26.39
N GLU A 359 10.67 -4.80 -27.19
CA GLU A 359 9.82 -3.72 -26.69
C GLU A 359 8.82 -4.22 -25.63
N VAL A 360 8.45 -3.29 -24.76
CA VAL A 360 7.57 -3.50 -23.63
C VAL A 360 6.47 -2.44 -23.68
N ALA A 361 5.22 -2.88 -23.59
CA ALA A 361 4.09 -1.98 -23.37
C ALA A 361 3.85 -1.82 -21.88
N VAL A 362 3.80 -0.58 -21.41
CA VAL A 362 3.59 -0.23 -20.01
C VAL A 362 2.37 0.69 -19.89
N VAL A 363 1.33 0.21 -19.24
CA VAL A 363 0.11 0.96 -18.93
C VAL A 363 0.20 1.46 -17.49
N ARG A 364 -0.04 2.75 -17.27
CA ARG A 364 -0.03 3.39 -15.95
C ARG A 364 -1.40 3.96 -15.63
N SER A 365 -1.88 3.70 -14.43
CA SER A 365 -3.11 4.32 -13.94
C SER A 365 -2.82 5.76 -13.49
N LEU A 366 -3.58 6.71 -14.03
CA LEU A 366 -3.61 8.10 -13.57
C LEU A 366 -4.62 8.27 -12.41
N VAL A 367 -5.58 7.36 -12.30
CA VAL A 367 -6.57 7.31 -11.21
C VAL A 367 -5.96 6.74 -9.92
N TRP A 368 -5.11 5.72 -10.05
CA TRP A 368 -4.38 5.13 -8.94
C TRP A 368 -2.87 5.25 -9.18
N PRO A 369 -2.28 6.41 -8.83
CA PRO A 369 -0.85 6.63 -9.01
C PRO A 369 -0.04 5.53 -8.31
N GLY A 370 0.82 4.87 -9.08
CA GLY A 370 1.61 3.72 -8.64
C GLY A 370 1.17 2.37 -9.23
N ALA A 371 -0.04 2.28 -9.80
CA ALA A 371 -0.49 1.07 -10.49
C ALA A 371 0.07 1.01 -11.91
N VAL A 372 0.71 -0.11 -12.25
CA VAL A 372 1.33 -0.33 -13.55
C VAL A 372 1.04 -1.75 -14.05
N SER A 373 0.65 -1.85 -15.33
CA SER A 373 0.50 -3.10 -16.06
C SER A 373 1.54 -3.15 -17.18
N ILE A 374 2.20 -4.29 -17.34
CA ILE A 374 3.33 -4.48 -18.23
C ILE A 374 3.02 -5.67 -19.13
N ALA A 375 3.27 -5.58 -20.43
CA ALA A 375 3.12 -6.71 -21.34
C ALA A 375 4.26 -6.79 -22.37
N VAL A 376 4.75 -8.02 -22.56
CA VAL A 376 5.81 -8.39 -23.51
C VAL A 376 5.51 -9.78 -24.08
N GLY A 377 5.16 -9.84 -25.37
CA GLY A 377 4.83 -11.10 -26.03
C GLY A 377 3.71 -11.85 -25.29
N LYS A 378 4.02 -13.04 -24.75
CA LYS A 378 3.09 -13.90 -24.01
C LYS A 378 2.96 -13.59 -22.52
N LYS A 379 3.84 -12.74 -21.97
CA LYS A 379 3.90 -12.43 -20.55
C LYS A 379 3.27 -11.07 -20.30
N PHE A 380 2.46 -10.96 -19.25
CA PHE A 380 1.99 -9.69 -18.72
C PHE A 380 1.98 -9.73 -17.20
N LEU A 381 2.15 -8.57 -16.58
CA LEU A 381 2.24 -8.40 -15.13
C LEU A 381 1.45 -7.18 -14.70
N ASN A 382 0.99 -7.20 -13.45
CA ASN A 382 0.36 -6.08 -12.79
C ASN A 382 1.04 -5.88 -11.44
N VAL A 383 1.40 -4.65 -11.12
CA VAL A 383 2.05 -4.31 -9.86
C VAL A 383 1.60 -2.94 -9.38
N TYR A 384 1.42 -2.80 -8.07
CA TYR A 384 1.14 -1.51 -7.43
C TYR A 384 2.28 -1.08 -6.51
N VAL A 385 2.87 0.09 -6.74
CA VAL A 385 3.81 0.70 -5.80
C VAL A 385 3.42 2.16 -5.58
N GLY A 386 2.86 2.47 -4.42
CA GLY A 386 2.39 3.83 -4.14
C GLY A 386 1.71 3.98 -2.78
N ASN A 387 1.13 5.14 -2.54
CA ASN A 387 0.59 5.51 -1.23
C ASN A 387 -0.80 4.91 -0.91
N GLY A 388 -1.40 4.15 -1.84
CA GLY A 388 -2.74 3.61 -1.70
C GLY A 388 -3.84 4.67 -1.74
N VAL A 389 -3.61 5.85 -2.34
CA VAL A 389 -4.59 6.95 -2.38
C VAL A 389 -5.01 7.25 -3.82
N LYS A 390 -6.33 7.28 -4.06
CA LYS A 390 -6.92 7.60 -5.37
C LYS A 390 -6.67 9.07 -5.74
N PHE A 391 -6.26 9.31 -6.98
CA PHE A 391 -6.21 10.65 -7.54
C PHE A 391 -7.62 11.23 -7.67
N LEU A 392 -7.75 12.53 -7.38
CA LEU A 392 -8.98 13.28 -7.55
C LEU A 392 -8.63 14.55 -8.32
N SER A 393 -9.41 14.85 -9.37
CA SER A 393 -9.32 16.12 -10.08
C SER A 393 -9.79 17.29 -9.22
N GLU A 394 -10.73 17.02 -8.31
CA GLU A 394 -11.30 18.01 -7.40
C GLU A 394 -10.70 17.91 -5.99
N PRO A 395 -10.65 19.03 -5.24
CA PRO A 395 -10.25 19.02 -3.85
C PRO A 395 -11.12 18.05 -3.03
N PHE A 396 -10.46 17.21 -2.23
CA PHE A 396 -11.16 16.31 -1.33
C PHE A 396 -11.92 17.10 -0.26
N GLN A 397 -13.23 16.90 -0.18
CA GLN A 397 -14.10 17.47 0.85
C GLN A 397 -14.54 16.37 1.82
N LEU A 398 -14.50 16.67 3.11
CA LEU A 398 -15.07 15.78 4.11
C LEU A 398 -16.60 15.78 3.98
N PRO A 399 -17.26 14.61 4.10
CA PRO A 399 -18.70 14.56 4.08
C PRO A 399 -19.27 15.40 5.24
N PRO A 400 -20.39 16.11 5.01
CA PRO A 400 -21.04 16.86 6.07
C PRO A 400 -21.53 15.90 7.17
N PRO A 401 -21.68 16.38 8.41
CA PRO A 401 -22.28 15.59 9.48
C PRO A 401 -23.67 15.11 9.08
N GLN A 402 -24.07 13.97 9.61
CA GLN A 402 -25.41 13.44 9.40
C GLN A 402 -26.46 14.49 9.80
N ARG A 403 -27.54 14.58 9.00
CA ARG A 403 -28.63 15.49 9.31
C ARG A 403 -29.23 15.12 10.67
N LEU A 404 -29.56 16.15 11.45
CA LEU A 404 -30.34 15.97 12.67
C LEU A 404 -31.67 15.30 12.32
N GLN A 405 -32.02 14.31 13.12
CA GLN A 405 -33.28 13.59 13.00
C GLN A 405 -34.45 14.54 13.26
N SER A 406 -35.45 14.53 12.39
CA SER A 406 -36.55 15.51 12.39
C SER A 406 -37.53 15.36 13.57
N TYR A 407 -37.44 14.28 14.35
CA TYR A 407 -38.46 13.88 15.32
C TYR A 407 -38.27 14.44 16.73
N SER A 408 -37.31 15.34 16.95
CA SER A 408 -37.19 16.13 18.18
C SER A 408 -36.40 17.40 17.89
N GLY A 409 -37.02 18.33 17.16
CA GLY A 409 -36.38 19.56 16.73
C GLY A 409 -37.19 20.77 17.14
N VAL A 410 -36.49 21.79 17.64
CA VAL A 410 -37.07 23.12 17.78
C VAL A 410 -37.26 23.72 16.39
N GLY A 411 -38.49 23.68 15.88
CA GLY A 411 -38.87 24.31 14.61
C GLY A 411 -39.12 25.81 14.78
N LEU A 412 -39.01 26.58 13.70
CA LEU A 412 -39.61 27.91 13.64
C LEU A 412 -41.07 27.72 13.21
N SER A 413 -42.02 28.21 14.00
CA SER A 413 -43.44 28.20 13.61
C SER A 413 -43.64 29.06 12.37
N GLU A 414 -44.05 28.47 11.25
CA GLU A 414 -44.50 29.21 10.05
C GLU A 414 -45.97 29.64 10.19
N ASP A 415 -46.33 30.30 11.28
CA ASP A 415 -47.63 30.99 11.38
C ASP A 415 -47.40 32.48 11.18
N ASN A 416 -47.42 32.90 9.92
CA ASN A 416 -47.59 34.31 9.54
C ASN A 416 -48.77 34.41 8.57
N ALA A 417 -49.99 34.40 9.10
CA ALA A 417 -51.14 34.99 8.41
C ALA A 417 -51.20 36.52 8.61
N ASP A 418 -50.52 37.09 9.62
CA ASP A 418 -50.54 38.54 9.88
C ASP A 418 -49.18 39.07 10.39
N GLY A 419 -48.28 39.37 9.44
CA GLY A 419 -47.30 40.47 9.43
C GLY A 419 -46.37 40.86 10.60
N GLU A 420 -46.57 40.43 11.85
CA GLU A 420 -45.80 40.92 13.02
C GLU A 420 -45.48 39.82 14.07
N GLY A 421 -45.31 38.57 13.67
CA GLY A 421 -44.86 37.49 14.56
C GLY A 421 -43.34 37.38 14.67
N LYS A 422 -42.78 37.50 15.89
CA LYS A 422 -41.40 37.05 16.16
C LYS A 422 -41.35 35.52 16.03
N PRO A 423 -40.32 34.94 15.39
CA PRO A 423 -40.18 33.49 15.29
C PRO A 423 -40.14 32.86 16.69
N SER A 424 -41.14 32.04 17.02
CA SER A 424 -41.16 31.23 18.24
C SER A 424 -40.64 29.83 17.97
N LEU A 425 -39.88 29.34 18.94
CA LEU A 425 -39.31 27.99 18.99
C LEU A 425 -40.43 26.99 19.32
N LEU A 426 -40.80 26.13 18.38
CA LEU A 426 -41.84 25.10 18.56
C LEU A 426 -41.14 23.78 18.92
N CYS A 427 -41.34 23.32 20.15
CA CYS A 427 -40.79 22.07 20.65
C CYS A 427 -41.89 21.00 20.62
N GLU A 428 -41.78 20.05 19.70
CA GLU A 428 -42.66 18.87 19.69
C GLU A 428 -42.20 17.92 20.80
N ILE A 429 -42.93 17.90 21.91
CA ILE A 429 -42.73 16.95 23.01
C ILE A 429 -43.40 15.63 22.58
N PRO A 430 -42.72 14.48 22.69
CA PRO A 430 -43.34 13.18 22.43
C PRO A 430 -44.62 13.03 23.26
N VAL A 431 -45.74 12.68 22.61
CA VAL A 431 -46.99 12.41 23.29
C VAL A 431 -46.84 11.08 24.04
N GLU A 432 -46.98 11.12 25.36
CA GLU A 432 -47.04 9.93 26.21
C GLU A 432 -48.21 9.07 25.75
N GLN A 433 -47.95 7.81 25.38
CA GLN A 433 -49.03 6.90 25.03
C GLN A 433 -49.86 6.62 26.29
N PRO A 434 -51.20 6.54 26.20
CA PRO A 434 -52.00 6.18 27.35
C PRO A 434 -51.63 4.77 27.82
N ASP A 435 -51.42 4.62 29.14
CA ASP A 435 -51.13 3.33 29.75
C ASP A 435 -52.23 2.31 29.36
N LEU A 436 -51.81 1.20 28.73
CA LEU A 436 -52.69 0.05 28.49
C LEU A 436 -53.00 -0.60 29.84
N LEU A 437 -54.20 -0.34 30.37
CA LEU A 437 -54.74 -0.96 31.59
C LEU A 437 -55.40 -2.33 31.35
N GLU A 438 -55.18 -2.96 30.19
CA GLU A 438 -55.68 -4.31 29.94
C GLU A 438 -54.66 -5.35 30.44
N ASP A 439 -55.11 -6.12 31.44
CA ASP A 439 -54.39 -7.22 32.06
C ASP A 439 -54.05 -8.28 30.98
N PRO A 440 -52.77 -8.66 30.78
CA PRO A 440 -52.36 -9.61 29.74
C PRO A 440 -52.69 -11.06 30.13
N SER A 441 -53.94 -11.33 30.50
CA SER A 441 -54.44 -12.70 30.68
C SER A 441 -55.11 -13.15 29.37
N PRO A 442 -54.71 -14.32 28.81
CA PRO A 442 -55.35 -14.84 27.61
C PRO A 442 -56.82 -15.17 27.90
N LEU A 443 -57.69 -14.87 26.93
CA LEU A 443 -59.11 -15.22 26.98
C LEU A 443 -59.26 -16.72 27.27
N GLU A 444 -59.94 -17.07 28.35
CA GLU A 444 -60.37 -18.45 28.59
C GLU A 444 -61.27 -18.87 27.42
N GLU A 445 -60.95 -20.03 26.82
CA GLU A 445 -61.78 -20.70 25.84
C GLU A 445 -63.13 -21.04 26.48
N GLU A 446 -64.22 -20.50 25.94
CA GLU A 446 -65.56 -21.07 26.17
C GLU A 446 -66.11 -21.62 24.84
N GLU A 447 -66.61 -22.85 24.95
CA GLU A 447 -67.01 -23.85 23.92
C GLU A 447 -68.03 -23.41 22.86
#